data_AF-A0A1N6NSQ7-F1
#
_entry.id   AF-A0A1N6NSQ7-F1
#
_cell.length_a   1.000
_cell.length_b   1.000
_cell.length_c   1.000
_cell.angle_alpha   90.00
_cell.angle_beta   90.00
_cell.angle_gamma   90.00
#
_symmetry.space_group_name_H-M   'P 1'
#
loop_
_entity.id
_entity.type
_entity.pdbx_description
1 polymer ?
#
loop_
_entity_poly.entity_id
_entity_poly.type
_entity_poly.pdbx_seq_one_letter_code
_entity_poly.pdbx_strand_id
1 'polypeptide(L)'
;MTLVSELISATAKVLKKGVLLEVEGRVPTPNWSKPSINWWVYIQPPADGIQDVGFEAEPPGGRQIKRMTKIDHAEPLSIDAANYWGEGKPLLGIRVHAAQNNIVAEISPTQIPEEPVLFESPFPFPLSDRPVPWPWSVGDELTFDPKPIGPDTKVGELTGRTVRVYKTGDQLTMDLQKNRANIELDPKTHTIVRIWAG
;
A
#
# COMPACT_ATOMS: atom_id res chain seq x y z
N MET A 1 20.04 7.81 -13.65
CA MET A 1 19.44 8.93 -12.89
C MET A 1 20.44 9.36 -11.83
N THR A 2 20.36 10.60 -11.34
CA THR A 2 21.27 11.14 -10.33
C THR A 2 20.47 11.81 -9.23
N LEU A 3 20.94 11.70 -7.98
CA LEU A 3 20.32 12.42 -6.86
C LEU A 3 20.31 13.93 -7.13
N VAL A 4 19.19 14.56 -6.79
CA VAL A 4 19.07 16.01 -6.74
C VAL A 4 20.09 16.56 -5.74
N SER A 5 20.67 17.73 -6.02
CA SER A 5 21.80 18.23 -5.21
C SER A 5 21.40 18.55 -3.78
N GLU A 6 20.29 19.27 -3.62
CA GLU A 6 19.81 19.74 -2.32
C GLU A 6 18.28 19.69 -2.30
N LEU A 7 17.68 19.26 -1.19
CA LEU A 7 16.25 19.39 -0.92
C LEU A 7 15.94 20.74 -0.28
N ILE A 8 14.89 21.40 -0.78
CA ILE A 8 14.32 22.61 -0.19
C ILE A 8 13.20 22.25 0.77
N SER A 9 12.29 21.38 0.34
CA SER A 9 11.14 20.97 1.14
C SER A 9 10.67 19.56 0.75
N ALA A 10 10.08 18.86 1.72
CA ALA A 10 9.40 17.59 1.51
C ALA A 10 8.16 17.57 2.40
N THR A 11 7.00 17.29 1.83
CA THR A 11 5.71 17.23 2.54
C THR A 11 4.98 15.96 2.15
N ALA A 12 4.52 15.22 3.15
CA ALA A 12 3.68 14.04 2.95
C ALA A 12 2.26 14.37 3.42
N LYS A 13 1.27 14.20 2.55
CA LYS A 13 -0.15 14.42 2.87
C LYS A 13 -0.89 13.09 2.82
N VAL A 14 -1.58 12.73 3.89
CA VAL A 14 -2.42 11.53 3.90
C VAL A 14 -3.66 11.79 3.05
N LEU A 15 -3.93 10.87 2.10
CA LEU A 15 -5.14 10.84 1.30
C LEU A 15 -6.03 9.70 1.78
N LYS A 16 -7.32 9.70 1.39
CA LYS A 16 -8.27 8.63 1.73
C LYS A 16 -7.78 7.22 1.33
N LYS A 17 -6.95 7.13 0.28
CA LYS A 17 -6.41 5.88 -0.26
C LYS A 17 -4.94 6.04 -0.65
N GLY A 18 -4.10 6.44 0.30
CA GLY A 18 -2.66 6.55 0.07
C GLY A 18 -2.04 7.77 0.73
N VAL A 19 -0.82 8.10 0.29
CA VAL A 19 -0.08 9.29 0.73
C VAL A 19 0.39 10.04 -0.52
N LEU A 20 0.20 11.35 -0.57
CA LEU A 20 0.81 12.19 -1.61
C LEU A 20 2.13 12.74 -1.08
N LEU A 21 3.24 12.40 -1.75
CA LEU A 21 4.55 12.95 -1.43
C LEU A 21 4.87 14.09 -2.40
N GLU A 22 5.00 15.29 -1.87
CA GLU A 22 5.42 16.49 -2.60
C GLU A 22 6.85 16.85 -2.17
N VAL A 23 7.76 16.93 -3.14
CA VAL A 23 9.17 17.28 -2.89
C VAL A 23 9.61 18.43 -3.79
N GLU A 24 10.42 19.33 -3.23
CA GLU A 24 11.05 20.42 -3.95
C GLU A 24 12.55 20.41 -3.65
N GLY A 25 13.38 20.53 -4.68
CA GLY A 25 14.83 20.54 -4.56
C GLY A 25 15.51 21.47 -5.54
N ARG A 26 16.85 21.45 -5.51
CA ARG A 26 17.73 22.23 -6.38
C ARG A 26 18.71 21.32 -7.10
N VAL A 27 18.93 21.65 -8.37
CA VAL A 27 19.89 21.01 -9.27
C VAL A 27 20.93 22.02 -9.74
N PRO A 28 22.17 21.59 -10.06
CA PRO A 28 23.30 22.50 -10.27
C PRO A 28 23.29 23.20 -11.64
N THR A 29 22.47 22.71 -12.57
CA THR A 29 22.33 23.24 -13.93
C THR A 29 20.84 23.30 -14.30
N PRO A 30 20.44 24.12 -15.28
CA PRO A 30 19.09 24.08 -15.82
C PRO A 30 18.82 22.79 -16.62
N ASN A 31 17.56 22.56 -17.00
CA ASN A 31 17.12 21.48 -17.91
C ASN A 31 17.29 20.04 -17.39
N TRP A 32 17.34 19.85 -16.07
CA TRP A 32 17.13 18.50 -15.51
C TRP A 32 15.71 18.05 -15.82
N SER A 33 15.53 16.75 -16.05
CA SER A 33 14.25 16.19 -16.48
C SER A 33 13.95 14.88 -15.75
N LYS A 34 12.71 14.39 -15.88
CA LYS A 34 12.25 13.14 -15.27
C LYS A 34 12.58 13.04 -13.78
N PRO A 35 12.12 13.98 -12.95
CA PRO A 35 12.21 13.81 -11.51
C PRO A 35 11.42 12.55 -11.11
N SER A 36 11.97 11.79 -10.17
CA SER A 36 11.40 10.53 -9.70
C SER A 36 11.82 10.24 -8.27
N ILE A 37 10.98 9.50 -7.55
CA ILE A 37 11.28 8.98 -6.22
C ILE A 37 11.77 7.54 -6.34
N ASN A 38 12.93 7.25 -5.77
CA ASN A 38 13.49 5.91 -5.73
C ASN A 38 13.37 5.32 -4.32
N TRP A 39 12.78 4.13 -4.20
CA TRP A 39 12.43 3.53 -2.92
C TRP A 39 13.56 2.71 -2.34
N TRP A 40 13.89 2.94 -1.06
CA TRP A 40 14.77 2.04 -0.34
C TRP A 40 13.98 0.84 0.18
N VAL A 41 14.29 -0.35 -0.33
CA VAL A 41 13.62 -1.58 0.13
C VAL A 41 14.30 -2.08 1.39
N TYR A 42 13.55 -2.12 2.48
CA TYR A 42 13.97 -2.67 3.76
C TYR A 42 13.66 -4.16 3.86
N ILE A 43 14.61 -4.95 4.34
CA ILE A 43 14.37 -6.37 4.70
C ILE A 43 13.61 -6.46 6.03
N GLN A 44 13.89 -5.53 6.95
CA GLN A 44 13.23 -5.44 8.25
C GLN A 44 12.75 -4.00 8.47
N PRO A 45 11.55 -3.81 9.06
CA PRO A 45 11.07 -2.46 9.38
C PRO A 45 12.11 -1.67 10.19
N PRO A 46 12.39 -0.42 9.82
CA PRO A 46 13.31 0.42 10.55
C PRO A 46 12.74 0.76 11.93
N ALA A 47 13.63 0.91 12.92
CA ALA A 47 13.23 1.13 14.32
C ALA A 47 12.51 2.47 14.53
N ASP A 48 12.76 3.46 13.66
CA ASP A 48 12.09 4.77 13.67
C ASP A 48 10.76 4.78 12.90
N GLY A 49 10.40 3.69 12.21
CA GLY A 49 9.16 3.60 11.42
C GLY A 49 9.13 4.56 10.22
N ILE A 50 10.28 5.11 9.81
CA ILE A 50 10.40 6.07 8.71
C ILE A 50 10.89 5.36 7.46
N GLN A 51 10.23 5.63 6.33
CA GLN A 51 10.66 5.09 5.05
C GLN A 51 11.65 6.02 4.35
N ASP A 52 12.82 5.51 3.97
CA ASP A 52 13.81 6.27 3.22
C ASP A 52 13.55 6.19 1.70
N VAL A 53 13.67 7.33 1.03
CA VAL A 53 13.53 7.44 -0.42
C VAL A 53 14.60 8.37 -0.98
N GLY A 54 15.06 8.14 -2.20
CA GLY A 54 15.97 9.03 -2.93
C GLY A 54 15.19 9.94 -3.88
N PHE A 55 15.47 11.25 -3.87
CA PHE A 55 14.96 12.16 -4.89
C PHE A 55 15.96 12.27 -6.04
N GLU A 56 15.60 11.68 -7.18
CA GLU A 56 16.46 11.57 -8.35
C GLU A 56 15.89 12.34 -9.55
N ALA A 57 16.77 12.75 -10.45
CA ALA A 57 16.40 13.32 -11.74
C ALA A 57 17.47 12.99 -12.80
N GLU A 58 17.10 13.14 -14.08
CA GLU A 58 17.98 12.95 -15.21
C GLU A 58 18.75 14.25 -15.52
N PRO A 59 20.09 14.23 -15.48
CA PRO A 59 20.88 15.41 -15.81
C PRO A 59 20.75 15.74 -17.31
N PRO A 60 20.81 17.02 -17.67
CA PRO A 60 20.80 17.45 -19.07
C PRO A 60 22.05 16.96 -19.82
N GLY A 61 21.88 16.69 -21.12
CA GLY A 61 23.01 16.45 -22.02
C GLY A 61 23.77 17.74 -22.37
N GLY A 62 25.04 17.58 -22.74
CA GLY A 62 25.88 18.66 -23.30
C GLY A 62 26.42 19.66 -22.27
N ARG A 63 27.06 20.73 -22.77
CA ARG A 63 27.59 21.81 -21.91
C ARG A 63 26.44 22.68 -21.41
N GLN A 64 26.32 22.78 -20.10
CA GLN A 64 25.32 23.60 -19.44
C GLN A 64 25.96 24.71 -18.62
N ILE A 65 25.24 25.80 -18.45
CA ILE A 65 25.65 26.89 -17.57
C ILE A 65 25.44 26.41 -16.12
N LYS A 66 26.44 26.61 -15.26
CA LYS A 66 26.34 26.33 -13.82
C LYS A 66 25.42 27.34 -13.18
N ARG A 67 24.17 26.95 -12.95
CA ARG A 67 23.15 27.79 -12.32
C ARG A 67 22.19 26.88 -11.54
N MET A 68 22.12 27.10 -10.24
CA MET A 68 21.17 26.41 -9.37
C MET A 68 19.75 26.68 -9.85
N THR A 69 19.02 25.61 -10.19
CA THR A 69 17.65 25.66 -10.69
C THR A 69 16.78 24.79 -9.80
N LYS A 70 15.53 25.19 -9.58
CA LYS A 70 14.57 24.41 -8.80
C LYS A 70 14.01 23.25 -9.62
N ILE A 71 13.69 22.16 -8.95
CA ILE A 71 12.96 21.02 -9.51
C ILE A 71 11.96 20.52 -8.47
N ASP A 72 10.74 20.26 -8.90
CA ASP A 72 9.65 19.79 -8.06
C ASP A 72 9.07 18.48 -8.61
N HIS A 73 8.51 17.69 -7.70
CA HIS A 73 7.81 16.46 -8.03
C HIS A 73 6.74 16.15 -7.00
N ALA A 74 5.62 15.62 -7.47
CA ALA A 74 4.55 15.13 -6.62
C ALA A 74 4.13 13.75 -7.10
N GLU A 75 4.18 12.77 -6.20
CA GLU A 75 3.86 11.37 -6.53
C GLU A 75 2.81 10.83 -5.56
N PRO A 76 1.65 10.35 -6.06
CA PRO A 76 0.67 9.65 -5.24
C PRO A 76 1.14 8.22 -4.96
N LEU A 77 1.25 7.90 -3.68
CA LEU A 77 1.73 6.63 -3.17
C LEU A 77 0.53 5.79 -2.72
N SER A 78 0.33 4.64 -3.38
CA SER A 78 -0.75 3.70 -3.04
C SER A 78 -0.35 2.81 -1.85
N ILE A 79 -0.07 3.42 -0.70
CA ILE A 79 0.38 2.73 0.52
C ILE A 79 -0.65 2.89 1.64
N ASP A 80 -0.84 1.84 2.43
CA ASP A 80 -1.62 1.94 3.68
C ASP A 80 -0.72 2.49 4.78
N ALA A 81 -0.88 3.77 5.10
CA ALA A 81 -0.08 4.42 6.14
C ALA A 81 -0.31 3.84 7.54
N ALA A 82 -1.44 3.18 7.80
CA ALA A 82 -1.73 2.61 9.12
C ALA A 82 -1.01 1.28 9.38
N ASN A 83 -0.79 0.48 8.33
CA ASN A 83 -0.21 -0.86 8.43
C ASN A 83 1.01 -1.07 7.51
N TYR A 84 1.70 0.00 7.14
CA TYR A 84 2.78 -0.04 6.15
C TYR A 84 3.90 -1.03 6.50
N TRP A 85 4.27 -1.10 7.78
CA TRP A 85 5.34 -1.97 8.28
C TRP A 85 4.83 -3.31 8.83
N GLY A 86 3.54 -3.59 8.65
CA GLY A 86 2.82 -4.71 9.24
C GLY A 86 1.62 -4.25 10.07
N GLU A 87 0.83 -5.22 10.52
CA GLU A 87 -0.38 -4.97 11.31
C GLU A 87 -0.08 -4.13 12.56
N GLY A 88 -0.77 -2.99 12.68
CA GLY A 88 -0.59 -2.05 13.81
C GLY A 88 0.73 -1.28 13.81
N LYS A 89 1.52 -1.34 12.72
CA LYS A 89 2.78 -0.60 12.58
C LYS A 89 2.65 0.47 11.49
N PRO A 90 2.29 1.71 11.86
CA PRO A 90 2.06 2.78 10.90
C PRO A 90 3.37 3.32 10.34
N LEU A 91 3.27 3.92 9.15
CA LEU A 91 4.32 4.76 8.57
C LEU A 91 4.33 6.10 9.31
N LEU A 92 5.41 6.38 10.04
CA LEU A 92 5.54 7.62 10.82
C LEU A 92 6.05 8.81 9.98
N GLY A 93 6.70 8.54 8.86
CA GLY A 93 7.16 9.56 7.94
C GLY A 93 7.96 9.01 6.77
N ILE A 94 8.34 9.90 5.86
CA ILE A 94 9.16 9.58 4.70
C ILE A 94 10.42 10.47 4.75
N ARG A 95 11.61 9.86 4.85
CA ARG A 95 12.89 10.57 4.77
C ARG A 95 13.34 10.62 3.32
N VAL A 96 13.35 11.82 2.75
CA VAL A 96 13.80 12.06 1.38
C VAL A 96 15.28 12.41 1.42
N HIS A 97 16.10 11.67 0.66
CA HIS A 97 17.53 11.90 0.50
C HIS A 97 17.84 12.63 -0.80
N ALA A 98 18.71 13.63 -0.70
CA ALA A 98 19.41 14.27 -1.80
C ALA A 98 20.93 14.08 -1.62
N ALA A 99 21.72 14.58 -2.58
CA ALA A 99 23.17 14.41 -2.54
C ALA A 99 23.83 15.11 -1.35
N GLN A 100 23.29 16.24 -0.88
CA GLN A 100 23.90 17.06 0.18
C GLN A 100 23.15 17.03 1.51
N ASN A 101 21.85 16.72 1.50
CA ASN A 101 21.01 16.74 2.69
C ASN A 101 19.90 15.69 2.60
N ASN A 102 19.18 15.53 3.71
CA ASN A 102 17.92 14.80 3.76
C ASN A 102 16.90 15.62 4.56
N ILE A 103 15.62 15.41 4.25
CA ILE A 103 14.49 16.03 4.96
C ILE A 103 13.49 14.93 5.29
N VAL A 104 12.99 14.94 6.53
CA VAL A 104 11.92 14.03 6.97
C VAL A 104 10.58 14.72 6.81
N ALA A 105 9.72 14.13 6.00
CA ALA A 105 8.31 14.49 5.89
C ALA A 105 7.51 13.64 6.88
N GLU A 106 7.16 14.22 8.02
CA GLU A 106 6.37 13.54 9.06
C GLU A 106 4.94 13.30 8.59
N ILE A 107 4.42 12.11 8.87
CA ILE A 107 3.02 11.75 8.63
C ILE A 107 2.34 11.71 9.98
N SER A 108 1.51 12.71 10.27
CA SER A 108 0.78 12.74 11.53
C SER A 108 -0.32 11.67 11.52
N PRO A 109 -0.35 10.74 12.50
CA PRO A 109 -1.41 9.74 12.59
C PRO A 109 -2.79 10.35 12.85
N THR A 110 -2.87 11.58 13.36
CA THR A 110 -4.14 12.32 13.53
C THR A 110 -4.81 12.67 12.19
N GLN A 111 -4.08 12.63 11.08
CA GLN A 111 -4.64 12.85 9.73
C GLN A 111 -5.16 11.58 9.07
N ILE A 112 -4.95 10.41 9.70
CA ILE A 112 -5.61 9.17 9.27
C ILE A 112 -7.09 9.39 9.59
N PRO A 113 -7.99 9.45 8.58
CA PRO A 113 -9.40 9.49 8.88
C PRO A 113 -9.70 8.21 9.63
N GLU A 114 -9.88 8.32 10.95
CA GLU A 114 -10.46 7.25 11.75
C GLU A 114 -11.71 6.84 10.98
N GLU A 115 -11.75 5.60 10.50
CA GLU A 115 -13.02 5.07 10.04
C GLU A 115 -14.00 5.32 11.19
N PRO A 116 -15.19 5.91 10.93
CA PRO A 116 -16.13 6.14 12.00
C PRO A 116 -16.34 4.79 12.67
N VAL A 117 -15.91 4.69 13.92
CA VAL A 117 -16.28 3.59 14.81
C VAL A 117 -17.80 3.54 14.77
N LEU A 118 -18.32 2.65 13.94
CA LEU A 118 -19.74 2.47 13.74
C LEU A 118 -20.29 1.95 15.06
N PHE A 119 -20.77 2.87 15.88
CA PHE A 119 -21.66 2.62 17.01
C PHE A 119 -21.09 1.64 18.05
N GLU A 120 -20.69 2.14 19.21
CA GLU A 120 -20.71 1.32 20.42
C GLU A 120 -22.16 0.83 20.62
N SER A 121 -22.42 -0.37 20.12
CA SER A 121 -23.65 -1.11 20.37
C SER A 121 -23.85 -1.20 21.89
N PRO A 122 -25.03 -0.87 22.43
CA PRO A 122 -25.32 -1.00 23.87
C PRO A 122 -25.41 -2.46 24.35
N PHE A 123 -25.01 -3.44 23.52
CA PHE A 123 -25.06 -4.87 23.83
C PHE A 123 -23.64 -5.44 24.07
N PRO A 124 -23.46 -6.28 25.12
CA PRO A 124 -22.14 -6.66 25.65
C PRO A 124 -21.47 -7.84 24.91
N PHE A 125 -21.64 -7.95 23.60
CA PHE A 125 -21.04 -9.05 22.81
C PHE A 125 -20.35 -8.54 21.54
N PRO A 126 -19.14 -9.04 21.20
CA PRO A 126 -18.42 -8.66 19.98
C PRO A 126 -19.20 -9.12 18.74
N LEU A 127 -19.43 -8.20 17.81
CA LEU A 127 -20.21 -8.41 16.57
C LEU A 127 -19.51 -9.28 15.50
N SER A 128 -18.35 -9.88 15.80
CA SER A 128 -17.59 -10.68 14.83
C SER A 128 -18.19 -12.06 14.54
N ASP A 129 -19.10 -12.54 15.38
CA ASP A 129 -19.83 -13.80 15.18
C ASP A 129 -21.34 -13.54 15.12
N ARG A 130 -21.83 -13.14 13.94
CA ARG A 130 -23.23 -13.42 13.58
C ARG A 130 -23.26 -14.74 12.78
N PRO A 131 -23.68 -15.86 13.37
CA PRO A 131 -24.21 -16.96 12.59
C PRO A 131 -25.54 -16.47 11.98
N VAL A 132 -25.69 -16.68 10.68
CA VAL A 132 -26.88 -16.58 9.79
C VAL A 132 -28.19 -16.06 10.44
N PRO A 133 -28.91 -15.09 9.84
CA PRO A 133 -30.11 -14.53 10.45
C PRO A 133 -31.27 -15.54 10.50
N TRP A 134 -31.95 -15.59 11.65
CA TRP A 134 -33.28 -16.18 11.87
C TRP A 134 -34.09 -15.20 12.75
N PRO A 135 -35.44 -15.08 12.66
CA PRO A 135 -36.38 -15.80 11.77
C PRO A 135 -37.22 -15.00 10.74
N TRP A 136 -36.97 -13.75 10.34
CA TRP A 136 -37.90 -13.09 9.38
C TRP A 136 -37.25 -12.05 8.48
N SER A 137 -37.56 -12.11 7.19
CA SER A 137 -37.24 -11.20 6.06
C SER A 137 -36.09 -11.70 5.18
N VAL A 138 -36.32 -12.55 4.17
CA VAL A 138 -37.10 -12.37 2.92
C VAL A 138 -36.34 -11.51 1.90
N GLY A 139 -36.07 -12.11 0.74
CA GLY A 139 -36.00 -11.40 -0.54
C GLY A 139 -34.62 -10.95 -0.99
N ASP A 140 -33.70 -11.88 -1.19
CA ASP A 140 -33.11 -12.09 -2.51
C ASP A 140 -32.15 -13.27 -2.45
N GLU A 141 -32.22 -14.08 -3.49
CA GLU A 141 -31.32 -15.17 -3.78
C GLU A 141 -29.90 -14.60 -3.89
N LEU A 142 -29.14 -14.58 -2.79
CA LEU A 142 -27.68 -14.43 -2.84
C LEU A 142 -27.12 -15.71 -3.45
N THR A 143 -27.28 -15.85 -4.76
CA THR A 143 -26.51 -16.78 -5.56
C THR A 143 -25.05 -16.41 -5.33
N PHE A 144 -24.38 -17.21 -4.51
CA PHE A 144 -22.93 -17.24 -4.42
C PHE A 144 -22.44 -17.60 -5.81
N ASP A 145 -22.01 -16.58 -6.56
CA ASP A 145 -21.39 -16.76 -7.86
C ASP A 145 -19.88 -16.55 -7.62
N PRO A 146 -19.15 -17.59 -7.15
CA PRO A 146 -17.72 -17.48 -6.92
C PRO A 146 -17.09 -17.29 -8.28
N LYS A 147 -16.87 -16.03 -8.68
CA LYS A 147 -16.29 -15.73 -9.97
C LYS A 147 -14.96 -16.47 -10.02
N PRO A 148 -14.85 -17.56 -10.81
CA PRO A 148 -13.61 -18.29 -10.88
C PRO A 148 -12.58 -17.30 -11.40
N ILE A 149 -11.44 -17.26 -10.73
CA ILE A 149 -10.26 -16.64 -11.29
C ILE A 149 -9.95 -17.49 -12.53
N GLY A 150 -10.32 -16.97 -13.69
CA GLY A 150 -10.26 -17.71 -14.95
C GLY A 150 -8.82 -18.10 -15.29
N PRO A 151 -8.62 -19.01 -16.26
CA PRO A 151 -7.28 -19.42 -16.69
C PRO A 151 -6.42 -18.26 -17.21
N ASP A 152 -7.04 -17.11 -17.52
CA ASP A 152 -6.37 -15.91 -18.03
C ASP A 152 -5.91 -14.93 -16.93
N THR A 153 -6.27 -15.18 -15.66
CA THR A 153 -5.84 -14.30 -14.57
C THR A 153 -4.36 -14.50 -14.30
N LYS A 154 -3.58 -13.43 -14.47
CA LYS A 154 -2.14 -13.47 -14.25
C LYS A 154 -1.86 -13.63 -12.76
N VAL A 155 -0.89 -14.49 -12.42
CA VAL A 155 -0.41 -14.66 -11.02
C VAL A 155 -0.07 -13.32 -10.36
N GLY A 156 0.39 -12.34 -11.14
CA GLY A 156 0.65 -10.97 -10.65
C GLY A 156 -0.55 -10.29 -10.00
N GLU A 157 -1.79 -10.62 -10.36
CA GLU A 157 -3.02 -10.06 -9.77
C GLU A 157 -3.27 -10.54 -8.32
N LEU A 158 -2.51 -11.55 -7.87
CA LEU A 158 -2.53 -12.04 -6.49
C LEU A 158 -1.56 -11.26 -5.58
N THR A 159 -0.67 -10.42 -6.14
CA THR A 159 0.30 -9.64 -5.37
C THR A 159 -0.41 -8.63 -4.47
N GLY A 160 -0.05 -8.61 -3.18
CA GLY A 160 -0.64 -7.70 -2.20
C GLY A 160 -1.97 -8.15 -1.60
N ARG A 161 -2.48 -9.33 -1.96
CA ARG A 161 -3.68 -9.93 -1.36
C ARG A 161 -3.31 -10.87 -0.20
N THR A 162 -4.21 -11.01 0.77
CA THR A 162 -4.09 -12.03 1.81
C THR A 162 -4.33 -13.40 1.19
N VAL A 163 -3.51 -14.40 1.51
CA VAL A 163 -3.62 -15.75 0.93
C VAL A 163 -4.08 -16.74 1.98
N ARG A 164 -5.12 -17.52 1.66
CA ARG A 164 -5.55 -18.69 2.43
C ARG A 164 -5.28 -19.93 1.59
N VAL A 165 -4.55 -20.89 2.16
CA VAL A 165 -4.23 -22.18 1.54
C VAL A 165 -4.90 -23.27 2.35
N TYR A 166 -5.65 -24.16 1.68
CA TYR A 166 -6.35 -25.27 2.32
C TYR A 166 -6.36 -26.50 1.40
N LYS A 167 -6.69 -27.67 1.96
CA LYS A 167 -6.80 -28.93 1.22
C LYS A 167 -8.26 -29.22 0.84
N THR A 168 -8.47 -29.87 -0.29
CA THR A 168 -9.80 -30.34 -0.67
C THR A 168 -10.39 -31.22 0.44
N GLY A 169 -11.54 -30.80 0.97
CA GLY A 169 -12.24 -31.47 2.08
C GLY A 169 -12.06 -30.80 3.45
N ASP A 170 -11.19 -29.80 3.58
CA ASP A 170 -11.08 -29.00 4.81
C ASP A 170 -12.39 -28.23 5.03
N GLN A 171 -12.83 -28.15 6.30
CA GLN A 171 -13.97 -27.33 6.67
C GLN A 171 -13.58 -25.86 6.64
N LEU A 172 -14.28 -25.08 5.82
CA LEU A 172 -14.08 -23.65 5.68
C LEU A 172 -15.27 -22.87 6.24
N THR A 173 -14.98 -21.77 6.92
CA THR A 173 -15.96 -20.75 7.25
C THR A 173 -16.35 -20.01 5.96
N MET A 174 -17.64 -19.75 5.76
CA MET A 174 -18.14 -18.98 4.62
C MET A 174 -18.03 -17.47 4.87
N ASP A 175 -16.81 -17.00 5.16
CA ASP A 175 -16.53 -15.60 5.42
C ASP A 175 -16.06 -14.91 4.13
N LEU A 176 -16.89 -14.09 3.48
CA LEU A 176 -16.50 -13.44 2.21
C LEU A 176 -15.48 -12.32 2.43
N GLN A 177 -14.23 -12.51 1.99
CA GLN A 177 -13.18 -11.50 2.04
C GLN A 177 -12.73 -11.08 0.63
N LYS A 178 -13.13 -9.87 0.22
CA LYS A 178 -12.84 -9.32 -1.12
C LYS A 178 -11.33 -9.20 -1.43
N ASN A 179 -10.50 -9.02 -0.40
CA ASN A 179 -9.04 -8.89 -0.55
C ASN A 179 -8.28 -10.20 -0.30
N ARG A 180 -8.97 -11.35 -0.30
CA ARG A 180 -8.37 -12.66 -0.07
C ARG A 180 -8.36 -13.52 -1.31
N ALA A 181 -7.23 -14.15 -1.56
CA ALA A 181 -7.08 -15.22 -2.53
C ALA A 181 -7.07 -16.57 -1.80
N ASN A 182 -7.91 -17.48 -2.27
CA ASN A 182 -8.01 -18.84 -1.76
C ASN A 182 -7.35 -19.79 -2.75
N ILE A 183 -6.43 -20.61 -2.24
CA ILE A 183 -5.73 -21.65 -3.00
C ILE A 183 -6.10 -23.00 -2.43
N GLU A 184 -6.77 -23.81 -3.23
CA GLU A 184 -7.14 -25.17 -2.90
C GLU A 184 -6.07 -26.13 -3.40
N LEU A 185 -5.60 -27.00 -2.51
CA LEU A 185 -4.61 -28.04 -2.81
C LEU A 185 -5.25 -29.42 -2.79
N ASP A 186 -4.78 -30.29 -3.68
CA ASP A 186 -5.09 -31.72 -3.60
C ASP A 186 -4.48 -32.30 -2.31
N PRO A 187 -5.24 -33.05 -1.49
CA PRO A 187 -4.78 -33.51 -0.19
C PRO A 187 -3.64 -34.53 -0.26
N LYS A 188 -3.46 -35.20 -1.40
CA LYS A 188 -2.45 -36.25 -1.62
C LYS A 188 -1.22 -35.69 -2.33
N THR A 189 -1.41 -34.97 -3.43
CA THR A 189 -0.31 -34.50 -4.29
C THR A 189 0.18 -33.10 -3.94
N HIS A 190 -0.57 -32.33 -3.14
CA HIS A 190 -0.31 -30.92 -2.82
C HIS A 190 -0.22 -30.02 -4.06
N THR A 191 -0.81 -30.43 -5.18
CA THR A 191 -0.92 -29.63 -6.39
C THR A 191 -2.10 -28.67 -6.30
N ILE A 192 -1.98 -27.49 -6.89
CA ILE A 192 -3.07 -26.50 -6.94
C ILE A 192 -4.22 -27.06 -7.78
N VAL A 193 -5.39 -27.21 -7.17
CA VAL A 193 -6.62 -27.64 -7.81
C VAL A 193 -7.41 -26.44 -8.30
N ARG A 194 -7.49 -25.40 -7.47
CA ARG A 194 -8.29 -24.20 -7.75
C ARG A 194 -7.72 -22.97 -7.08
N ILE A 195 -7.89 -21.82 -7.75
CA ILE A 195 -7.67 -20.49 -7.16
C ILE A 195 -8.96 -19.69 -7.32
N TRP A 196 -9.40 -19.00 -6.27
CA TRP A 196 -10.59 -18.14 -6.32
C TRP A 196 -10.47 -16.98 -5.33
N ALA A 197 -11.20 -15.89 -5.57
CA ALA A 197 -11.24 -14.74 -4.67
C ALA A 197 -12.50 -14.80 -3.80
N GLY A 198 -12.34 -14.63 -2.48
CA GLY A 198 -13.45 -14.50 -1.54
C GLY A 198 -13.18 -14.96 -0.11
#